data_AF-A0A947C8T3-F1
#
_entry.id   AF-A0A947C8T3-F1
#
_cell.length_a   1.000
_cell.length_b   1.000
_cell.length_c   1.000
_cell.angle_alpha   90.00
_cell.angle_beta   90.00
_cell.angle_gamma   90.00
#
_symmetry.space_group_name_H-M   'P 1'
#
loop_
_entity.id
_entity.type
_entity.pdbx_description
1 polymer ?
#
loop_
_entity_poly.entity_id
_entity_poly.type
_entity_poly.pdbx_seq_one_letter_code
_entity_poly.pdbx_strand_id
1 'polypeptide(L)'
;MRTGVQATILIAAIQFAAYGCKGSSASEPVDLETDTGGEVPASGGAAAEVEPGPDGSGGMATATEESPWGATQAEQCRRPARPTMSSKATKSFVAGVSAAASGDAGRAEAEFQAALKRDPNAYPARYNLGVLADRAGNERGAIDEYQRALRILPDYEPAARGISTIQIRRGQVQAAVATVEPLANRYRSNLEMQALYAEVLVEARRYDEAWMAA
;
A
#
# COMPACT_ATOMS: atom_id res chain seq x y z
N MET A 1 33.56 -45.63 -27.66
CA MET A 1 32.14 -45.32 -27.94
C MET A 1 31.27 -45.95 -26.88
N ARG A 2 30.75 -45.15 -25.94
CA ARG A 2 29.51 -45.38 -25.18
C ARG A 2 29.23 -44.11 -24.38
N THR A 3 28.45 -43.25 -25.02
CA THR A 3 27.79 -42.06 -24.46
C THR A 3 26.53 -42.48 -23.70
N GLY A 4 26.16 -41.72 -22.68
CA GLY A 4 24.79 -41.67 -22.15
C GLY A 4 24.65 -42.25 -20.74
N VAL A 5 24.56 -41.38 -19.75
CA VAL A 5 23.35 -41.02 -19.00
C VAL A 5 23.84 -40.25 -17.76
N GLN A 6 23.80 -38.93 -17.83
CA GLN A 6 23.98 -38.04 -16.69
C GLN A 6 22.75 -37.13 -16.63
N ALA A 7 22.17 -37.05 -15.44
CA ALA A 7 21.32 -35.99 -14.93
C ALA A 7 19.93 -35.80 -15.56
N THR A 8 18.96 -36.54 -15.05
CA THR A 8 17.58 -36.05 -14.89
C THR A 8 17.03 -36.58 -13.58
N ILE A 9 16.19 -35.78 -12.91
CA ILE A 9 15.53 -35.99 -11.60
C ILE A 9 16.23 -35.26 -10.43
N LEU A 10 15.99 -33.96 -10.37
CA LEU A 10 15.91 -33.18 -9.12
C LEU A 10 14.91 -32.03 -9.33
N ILE A 11 13.64 -32.40 -9.49
CA ILE A 11 12.50 -31.48 -9.37
C ILE A 11 11.48 -32.17 -8.48
N ALA A 12 11.49 -31.85 -7.18
CA ALA A 12 10.34 -31.94 -6.27
C ALA A 12 10.77 -31.54 -4.84
N ALA A 13 11.02 -30.25 -4.62
CA ALA A 13 11.13 -29.71 -3.25
C ALA A 13 10.76 -28.22 -3.14
N ILE A 14 9.93 -27.69 -4.04
CA ILE A 14 9.43 -26.29 -3.96
C ILE A 14 7.92 -26.27 -4.18
N GLN A 15 7.17 -27.03 -3.38
CA GLN A 15 5.70 -27.01 -3.44
C GLN A 15 4.99 -26.96 -2.08
N PHE A 16 5.71 -26.69 -0.98
CA PHE A 16 5.10 -26.68 0.36
C PHE A 16 5.36 -25.39 1.17
N ALA A 17 5.31 -24.23 0.51
CA ALA A 17 5.31 -22.93 1.20
C ALA A 17 4.22 -21.96 0.72
N ALA A 18 3.19 -22.46 0.01
CA ALA A 18 2.09 -21.64 -0.52
C ALA A 18 0.72 -21.90 0.14
N TYR A 19 0.63 -22.75 1.16
CA TYR A 19 -0.62 -23.01 1.88
C TYR A 19 -0.49 -22.56 3.33
N GLY A 20 -0.86 -21.31 3.61
CA GLY A 20 -0.76 -20.78 4.96
C GLY A 20 -1.45 -19.44 5.24
N CYS A 21 -2.41 -19.00 4.42
CA CYS A 21 -3.36 -17.94 4.80
C CYS A 21 -4.65 -18.15 4.03
N LYS A 22 -5.56 -18.97 4.57
CA LYS A 22 -6.94 -19.09 4.08
C LYS A 22 -7.88 -18.63 5.19
N GLY A 23 -8.56 -17.52 4.95
CA GLY A 23 -9.84 -17.16 5.54
C GLY A 23 -9.81 -16.47 6.90
N SER A 24 -10.10 -15.17 6.91
CA SER A 24 -11.31 -14.70 7.58
C SER A 24 -11.71 -13.34 7.02
N SER A 25 -12.86 -13.32 6.35
CA SER A 25 -13.61 -12.13 6.00
C SER A 25 -14.07 -11.43 7.28
N ALA A 26 -13.56 -10.22 7.53
CA ALA A 26 -14.24 -9.25 8.37
C ALA A 26 -14.59 -8.07 7.46
N SER A 27 -15.78 -8.12 6.87
CA SER A 27 -16.50 -6.95 6.42
C SER A 27 -16.73 -6.04 7.63
N GLU A 28 -16.11 -4.87 7.63
CA GLU A 28 -16.45 -3.80 8.58
C GLU A 28 -17.86 -3.29 8.24
N PRO A 29 -18.79 -3.20 9.21
CA PRO A 29 -20.07 -2.55 8.96
C PRO A 29 -19.88 -1.02 8.92
N VAL A 30 -20.47 -0.43 7.88
CA VAL A 30 -20.64 1.01 7.71
C VAL A 30 -21.78 1.44 8.62
N ASP A 31 -21.49 2.19 9.68
CA ASP A 31 -22.51 2.87 10.47
C ASP A 31 -22.95 4.15 9.74
N LEU A 32 -24.19 4.12 9.22
CA LEU A 32 -24.90 5.28 8.69
C LEU A 32 -26.30 5.27 9.31
N GLU A 33 -26.57 6.29 10.12
CA GLU A 33 -27.81 6.52 10.87
C GLU A 33 -29.04 6.57 9.94
N THR A 34 -30.19 6.05 10.40
CA THR A 34 -31.42 6.87 10.57
C THR A 34 -32.54 6.09 11.27
N ASP A 35 -33.02 6.72 12.33
CA ASP A 35 -34.34 6.65 12.95
C ASP A 35 -35.50 6.59 11.93
N THR A 36 -36.40 5.61 12.08
CA THR A 36 -37.86 5.80 12.06
C THR A 36 -38.56 4.56 12.63
N GLY A 37 -39.51 4.79 13.54
CA GLY A 37 -40.18 3.77 14.35
C GLY A 37 -41.26 2.93 13.68
N GLY A 38 -41.88 2.07 14.49
CA GLY A 38 -43.18 1.44 14.19
C GLY A 38 -43.30 -0.06 14.47
N GLU A 39 -43.52 -0.41 15.76
CA GLU A 39 -44.50 -1.37 16.30
C GLU A 39 -44.61 -2.87 15.85
N VAL A 40 -44.19 -3.76 16.79
CA VAL A 40 -44.79 -5.00 17.42
C VAL A 40 -45.65 -6.04 16.63
N PRO A 41 -45.95 -7.27 17.16
CA PRO A 41 -45.41 -8.06 18.29
C PRO A 41 -45.23 -9.61 18.10
N ALA A 42 -44.57 -10.22 19.11
CA ALA A 42 -44.79 -11.53 19.76
C ALA A 42 -44.83 -12.86 18.97
N SER A 43 -43.96 -13.81 19.35
CA SER A 43 -44.29 -14.94 20.26
C SER A 43 -43.31 -16.11 20.11
N GLY A 44 -43.09 -16.85 21.20
CA GLY A 44 -42.55 -18.22 21.18
C GLY A 44 -41.20 -18.39 21.88
N GLY A 45 -41.24 -18.54 23.20
CA GLY A 45 -40.07 -18.88 24.01
C GLY A 45 -39.76 -20.38 24.04
N ALA A 46 -38.55 -20.69 24.53
CA ALA A 46 -38.28 -21.88 25.32
C ALA A 46 -37.07 -21.58 26.21
N ALA A 47 -37.27 -21.78 27.50
CA ALA A 47 -36.32 -21.55 28.58
C ALA A 47 -35.27 -22.66 28.67
N ALA A 48 -34.07 -22.31 29.13
CA ALA A 48 -33.21 -23.21 29.89
C ALA A 48 -32.52 -22.38 30.98
N GLU A 49 -32.69 -22.84 32.20
CA GLU A 49 -32.46 -22.15 33.47
C GLU A 49 -30.96 -22.04 33.78
N VAL A 50 -30.60 -20.94 34.44
CA VAL A 50 -29.26 -20.62 34.96
C VAL A 50 -29.32 -20.70 36.48
N GLU A 51 -28.53 -21.58 37.08
CA GLU A 51 -28.27 -21.63 38.52
C GLU A 51 -26.94 -20.90 38.85
N PRO A 52 -26.84 -20.09 39.92
CA PRO A 52 -25.67 -19.26 40.20
C PRO A 52 -24.75 -19.77 41.33
N GLY A 53 -23.43 -19.60 41.13
CA GLY A 53 -22.38 -19.40 42.16
C GLY A 53 -21.85 -20.65 42.90
N PRO A 54 -20.70 -20.59 43.62
CA PRO A 54 -19.98 -19.38 44.04
C PRO A 54 -18.44 -19.38 43.81
N ASP A 55 -17.90 -18.16 43.78
CA ASP A 55 -16.66 -17.68 44.41
C ASP A 55 -15.34 -18.46 44.22
N GLY A 56 -14.38 -17.85 43.52
CA GLY A 56 -13.01 -18.33 43.50
C GLY A 56 -12.08 -17.39 42.76
N SER A 57 -11.44 -16.50 43.49
CA SER A 57 -10.22 -15.79 43.10
C SER A 57 -9.18 -16.77 42.54
N GLY A 58 -8.84 -16.64 41.24
CA GLY A 58 -7.86 -17.50 40.61
C GLY A 58 -7.28 -16.90 39.34
N GLY A 59 -6.20 -16.13 39.49
CA GLY A 59 -5.12 -15.94 38.51
C GLY A 59 -5.50 -15.54 37.08
N MET A 60 -5.20 -14.29 36.72
CA MET A 60 -4.78 -13.98 35.35
C MET A 60 -3.65 -14.94 34.98
N ALA A 61 -3.95 -15.95 34.17
CA ALA A 61 -2.95 -16.75 33.52
C ALA A 61 -2.21 -15.81 32.55
N THR A 62 -1.08 -15.28 32.99
CA THR A 62 -0.07 -14.73 32.11
C THR A 62 0.45 -15.91 31.28
N ALA A 63 -0.19 -16.16 30.14
CA ALA A 63 0.27 -17.09 29.14
C ALA A 63 1.53 -16.51 28.48
N THR A 64 2.65 -16.48 29.21
CA THR A 64 3.97 -16.51 28.61
C THR A 64 4.33 -17.96 28.33
N GLU A 65 3.55 -18.60 27.44
CA GLU A 65 3.98 -19.83 26.80
C GLU A 65 4.62 -19.44 25.47
N GLU A 66 5.95 -19.38 25.45
CA GLU A 66 6.72 -19.31 24.22
C GLU A 66 6.44 -20.60 23.43
N SER A 67 5.60 -20.50 22.40
CA SER A 67 5.29 -21.59 21.48
C SER A 67 6.59 -22.21 20.90
N PRO A 68 6.73 -23.55 20.87
CA PRO A 68 7.95 -24.24 20.37
C PRO A 68 8.28 -23.96 18.91
N TRP A 69 7.35 -23.33 18.16
CA TRP A 69 7.45 -23.05 16.73
C TRP A 69 7.71 -21.58 16.39
N GLY A 70 8.26 -20.79 17.31
CA GLY A 70 8.89 -19.49 17.03
C GLY A 70 7.99 -18.42 16.39
N ALA A 71 7.67 -17.37 17.13
CA ALA A 71 6.73 -16.29 16.76
C ALA A 71 5.31 -16.79 16.44
N THR A 72 4.30 -16.18 17.04
CA THR A 72 2.91 -16.57 16.77
C THR A 72 2.61 -16.44 15.27
N GLN A 73 1.79 -17.33 14.70
CA GLN A 73 1.44 -17.30 13.27
C GLN A 73 0.86 -15.94 12.81
N ALA A 74 0.30 -15.18 13.75
CA ALA A 74 -0.13 -13.79 13.56
C ALA A 74 1.04 -12.79 13.36
N GLU A 75 2.17 -12.99 14.04
CA GLU A 75 3.41 -12.21 13.87
C GLU A 75 4.01 -12.47 12.48
N GLN A 76 3.98 -13.73 12.02
CA GLN A 76 4.47 -14.15 10.69
C GLN A 76 3.61 -13.57 9.54
N CYS A 77 2.33 -13.28 9.80
CA CYS A 77 1.41 -12.66 8.85
C CYS A 77 1.38 -11.13 8.92
N ARG A 78 2.17 -10.50 9.80
CA ARG A 78 2.19 -9.04 9.92
C ARG A 78 2.78 -8.44 8.65
N ARG A 79 1.94 -7.79 7.83
CA ARG A 79 2.43 -6.98 6.70
C ARG A 79 3.44 -5.97 7.26
N PRO A 80 4.59 -5.75 6.59
CA PRO A 80 5.52 -4.72 7.00
C PRO A 80 4.74 -3.40 7.06
N ALA A 81 4.91 -2.67 8.17
CA ALA A 81 4.26 -1.38 8.34
C ALA A 81 4.64 -0.49 7.15
N ARG A 82 3.64 0.11 6.50
CA ARG A 82 3.92 1.10 5.45
C ARG A 82 4.72 2.23 6.09
N PRO A 83 5.83 2.68 5.48
CA PRO A 83 6.52 3.85 5.96
C PRO A 83 5.51 5.00 5.96
N THR A 84 5.31 5.62 7.11
CA THR A 84 4.53 6.85 7.23
C THR A 84 5.50 7.96 7.58
N MET A 85 5.23 9.16 7.07
CA MET A 85 6.02 10.33 7.44
C MET A 85 5.89 10.56 8.95
N SER A 86 7.02 10.74 9.63
CA SER A 86 7.05 10.98 11.07
C SER A 86 6.39 12.31 11.44
N SER A 87 5.81 12.35 12.65
CA SER A 87 5.22 13.57 13.22
C SER A 87 6.18 14.77 13.26
N LYS A 88 7.49 14.52 13.36
CA LYS A 88 8.54 15.53 13.34
C LYS A 88 8.61 16.27 11.99
N ALA A 89 8.39 15.58 10.88
CA ALA A 89 8.43 16.17 9.55
C ALA A 89 7.08 16.79 9.13
N THR A 90 5.96 16.36 9.74
CA THR A 90 4.61 16.83 9.41
C THR A 90 4.46 18.35 9.43
N LYS A 91 5.04 19.04 10.43
CA LYS A 91 4.91 20.50 10.54
C LYS A 91 5.47 21.24 9.31
N SER A 92 6.69 20.90 8.90
CA SER A 92 7.30 21.51 7.72
C SER A 92 6.64 21.03 6.42
N PHE A 93 6.19 19.77 6.37
CA PHE A 93 5.43 19.29 5.21
C PHE A 93 4.15 20.11 4.98
N VAL A 94 3.34 20.31 6.02
CA VAL A 94 2.10 21.10 5.94
C VAL A 94 2.40 22.56 5.58
N ALA A 95 3.45 23.15 6.13
CA ALA A 95 3.90 24.50 5.76
C ALA A 95 4.29 24.58 4.27
N GLY A 96 4.98 23.56 3.75
CA GLY A 96 5.34 23.46 2.34
C GLY A 96 4.13 23.34 1.42
N VAL A 97 3.14 22.51 1.79
CA VAL A 97 1.87 22.39 1.05
C VAL A 97 1.12 23.73 1.03
N SER A 98 1.05 24.41 2.18
CA SER A 98 0.41 25.73 2.27
C SER A 98 1.12 26.77 1.40
N ALA A 99 2.45 26.81 1.41
CA ALA A 99 3.22 27.72 0.57
C ALA A 99 3.04 27.41 -0.93
N ALA A 100 3.00 26.12 -1.31
CA ALA A 100 2.75 25.70 -2.68
C ALA A 100 1.35 26.12 -3.15
N ALA A 101 0.33 26.03 -2.28
CA ALA A 101 -1.02 26.48 -2.56
C ALA A 101 -1.11 28.00 -2.71
N SER A 102 -0.27 28.76 -2.00
CA SER A 102 -0.15 30.22 -2.15
C SER A 102 0.68 30.65 -3.37
N GLY A 103 1.22 29.72 -4.16
CA GLY A 103 2.07 30.02 -5.31
C GLY A 103 3.53 30.38 -4.97
N ASP A 104 3.91 30.35 -3.70
CA ASP A 104 5.28 30.60 -3.24
C ASP A 104 6.11 29.32 -3.37
N ALA A 105 6.57 29.05 -4.60
CA ALA A 105 7.36 27.85 -4.90
C ALA A 105 8.70 27.80 -4.13
N GLY A 106 9.33 28.95 -3.88
CA GLY A 106 10.61 29.02 -3.17
C GLY A 106 10.46 28.64 -1.70
N ARG A 107 9.43 29.17 -1.03
CA ARG A 107 9.12 28.76 0.35
C ARG A 107 8.65 27.32 0.43
N ALA A 108 7.86 26.85 -0.54
CA ALA A 108 7.42 25.46 -0.59
C ALA A 108 8.61 24.50 -0.68
N GLU A 109 9.56 24.76 -1.57
CA GLU A 109 10.78 23.97 -1.69
C GLU A 109 11.57 23.95 -0.37
N ALA A 110 11.78 25.11 0.26
CA ALA A 110 12.51 25.21 1.51
C ALA A 110 11.86 24.38 2.64
N GLU A 111 10.53 24.43 2.74
CA GLU A 111 9.79 23.67 3.75
C GLU A 111 9.76 22.17 3.46
N PHE A 112 9.64 21.74 2.20
CA PHE A 112 9.76 20.32 1.86
C PHE A 112 11.17 19.77 2.10
N GLN A 113 12.21 20.53 1.78
CA GLN A 113 13.58 20.17 2.16
C GLN A 113 13.76 20.11 3.69
N ALA A 114 13.12 21.02 4.43
CA ALA A 114 13.15 21.00 5.89
C ALA A 114 12.39 19.78 6.47
N ALA A 115 11.32 19.32 5.81
CA ALA A 115 10.65 18.06 6.16
C ALA A 115 11.61 16.87 5.95
N LEU A 116 12.32 16.82 4.81
CA LEU A 116 13.29 15.76 4.51
C LEU A 116 14.51 15.75 5.43
N LYS A 117 14.95 16.91 5.92
CA LYS A 117 16.01 17.00 6.94
C LYS A 117 15.59 16.39 8.27
N ARG A 118 14.31 16.49 8.62
CA ARG A 118 13.75 15.90 9.86
C ARG A 118 13.43 14.42 9.69
N ASP A 119 13.02 14.04 8.48
CA ASP A 119 12.69 12.68 8.12
C ASP A 119 13.07 12.39 6.66
N PRO A 120 14.21 11.71 6.43
CA PRO A 120 14.64 11.31 5.10
C PRO A 120 13.65 10.40 4.36
N ASN A 121 12.74 9.76 5.09
CA ASN A 121 11.72 8.85 4.58
C ASN A 121 10.37 9.55 4.30
N ALA A 122 10.31 10.89 4.38
CA ALA A 122 9.12 11.66 4.00
C ALA A 122 8.91 11.66 2.47
N TYR A 123 8.49 10.52 1.92
CA TYR A 123 8.17 10.36 0.49
C TYR A 123 7.13 11.37 -0.04
N PRO A 124 6.12 11.86 0.72
CA PRO A 124 5.23 12.90 0.23
C PRO A 124 5.95 14.22 -0.02
N ALA A 125 6.98 14.55 0.78
CA ALA A 125 7.78 15.76 0.57
C ALA A 125 8.62 15.64 -0.72
N ARG A 126 9.19 14.46 -0.99
CA ARG A 126 9.91 14.19 -2.26
C ARG A 126 8.99 14.32 -3.46
N TYR A 127 7.80 13.74 -3.39
CA TYR A 127 6.80 13.89 -4.44
C TYR A 127 6.46 15.36 -4.71
N ASN A 128 6.20 16.15 -3.67
CA ASN A 128 5.89 17.56 -3.86
C ASN A 128 7.08 18.38 -4.41
N LEU A 129 8.33 18.05 -4.05
CA LEU A 129 9.51 18.61 -4.72
C LEU A 129 9.55 18.25 -6.21
N GLY A 130 9.16 17.02 -6.56
CA GLY A 130 9.01 16.60 -7.95
C GLY A 130 7.95 17.41 -8.70
N VAL A 131 6.80 17.67 -8.06
CA VAL A 131 5.74 18.53 -8.63
C VAL A 131 6.22 19.96 -8.85
N LEU A 132 6.95 20.54 -7.89
CA LEU A 132 7.52 21.88 -8.03
C LEU A 132 8.55 21.93 -9.17
N ALA A 133 9.41 20.91 -9.28
CA ALA A 133 10.39 20.81 -10.36
C ALA A 133 9.72 20.67 -11.74
N ASP A 134 8.65 19.87 -11.86
CA ASP A 134 7.91 19.69 -13.11
C ASP A 134 7.25 21.01 -13.55
N ARG A 135 6.61 21.73 -12.60
CA ARG A 135 6.04 23.06 -12.84
C ARG A 135 7.08 24.10 -13.25
N ALA A 136 8.32 23.95 -12.80
CA ALA A 136 9.44 24.80 -13.20
C ALA A 136 10.05 24.39 -14.55
N GLY A 137 9.51 23.37 -15.23
CA GLY A 137 10.05 22.82 -16.49
C GLY A 137 11.29 21.94 -16.31
N ASN A 138 11.72 21.67 -15.07
CA ASN A 138 12.81 20.76 -14.76
C ASN A 138 12.32 19.31 -14.68
N GLU A 139 11.89 18.76 -15.82
CA GLU A 139 11.36 17.39 -15.92
C GLU A 139 12.35 16.34 -15.41
N ARG A 140 13.65 16.54 -15.64
CA ARG A 140 14.69 15.62 -15.16
C ARG A 140 14.74 15.60 -13.63
N GLY A 141 14.76 16.76 -12.99
CA GLY A 141 14.72 16.87 -11.53
C GLY A 141 13.43 16.32 -10.94
N ALA A 142 12.30 16.52 -11.64
CA ALA A 142 11.01 15.98 -11.23
C ALA A 142 11.00 14.44 -11.20
N ILE A 143 11.43 13.81 -12.30
CA ILE A 143 11.58 12.35 -12.37
C ILE A 143 12.50 11.84 -11.28
N ASP A 144 13.63 12.53 -11.05
CA ASP A 144 14.59 12.14 -10.02
C ASP A 144 13.91 12.08 -8.64
N GLU A 145 13.20 13.14 -8.24
CA GLU A 145 12.49 13.21 -6.96
C GLU A 145 11.33 12.20 -6.85
N TYR A 146 10.57 11.98 -7.93
CA TYR A 146 9.55 10.93 -7.95
C TYR A 146 10.16 9.53 -7.78
N GLN A 147 11.28 9.23 -8.43
CA GLN A 147 11.99 7.97 -8.23
C GLN A 147 12.51 7.83 -6.79
N ARG A 148 12.97 8.92 -6.17
CA ARG A 148 13.36 8.90 -4.76
C ARG A 148 12.18 8.60 -3.85
N ALA A 149 10.99 9.11 -4.15
CA ALA A 149 9.76 8.79 -3.44
C ALA A 149 9.40 7.30 -3.59
N LEU A 150 9.46 6.75 -4.81
CA LEU A 150 9.21 5.33 -5.08
C LEU A 150 10.26 4.39 -4.47
N ARG A 151 11.50 4.85 -4.24
CA ARG A 151 12.48 4.05 -3.49
C ARG A 151 12.11 3.89 -2.01
N ILE A 152 11.40 4.85 -1.44
CA ILE A 152 10.95 4.81 -0.04
C ILE A 152 9.62 4.04 0.05
N LEU A 153 8.66 4.39 -0.81
CA LEU A 153 7.36 3.73 -0.90
C LEU A 153 7.10 3.30 -2.36
N PRO A 154 7.44 2.05 -2.73
CA PRO A 154 7.38 1.61 -4.13
C PRO A 154 5.98 1.50 -4.73
N ASP A 155 4.94 1.44 -3.89
CA ASP A 155 3.54 1.45 -4.32
C ASP A 155 2.88 2.83 -4.20
N TYR A 156 3.68 3.90 -4.12
CA TYR A 156 3.20 5.27 -4.10
C TYR A 156 2.79 5.74 -5.50
N GLU A 157 1.54 5.47 -5.84
CA GLU A 157 0.93 5.79 -7.13
C GLU A 157 1.16 7.25 -7.59
N PRO A 158 1.04 8.29 -6.76
CA PRO A 158 1.19 9.67 -7.24
C PRO A 158 2.57 9.95 -7.83
N ALA A 159 3.63 9.34 -7.30
CA ALA A 159 4.97 9.47 -7.87
C ALA A 159 5.14 8.69 -9.17
N ALA A 160 4.55 7.49 -9.28
CA ALA A 160 4.54 6.74 -10.53
C ALA A 160 3.78 7.50 -11.63
N ARG A 161 2.62 8.08 -11.29
CA ARG A 161 1.84 8.96 -12.19
C ARG A 161 2.65 10.15 -12.63
N GLY A 162 3.35 10.82 -11.71
CA GLY A 162 4.22 11.96 -12.04
C GLY A 162 5.25 11.62 -13.12
N ILE A 163 5.91 10.46 -13.02
CA ILE A 163 6.87 9.99 -14.03
C ILE A 163 6.16 9.68 -15.36
N SER A 164 5.07 8.92 -15.31
CA SER A 164 4.31 8.52 -16.50
C SER A 164 3.77 9.71 -17.27
N THR A 165 3.23 10.72 -16.59
CA THR A 165 2.75 11.97 -17.20
C THR A 165 3.87 12.67 -17.95
N ILE A 166 5.05 12.81 -17.34
CA ILE A 166 6.21 13.43 -17.99
C ILE A 166 6.60 12.64 -19.25
N GLN A 167 6.67 11.31 -19.15
CA GLN A 167 7.02 10.45 -20.28
C GLN A 167 5.99 10.53 -21.41
N ILE A 168 4.69 10.51 -21.09
CA ILE A 168 3.59 10.65 -22.05
C ILE A 168 3.64 12.00 -22.75
N ARG A 169 3.84 13.12 -22.03
CA ARG A 169 4.02 14.44 -22.64
C ARG A 169 5.17 14.49 -23.64
N ARG A 170 6.22 13.69 -23.44
CA ARG A 170 7.37 13.56 -24.34
C ARG A 170 7.15 12.57 -25.49
N GLY A 171 5.96 11.98 -25.60
CA GLY A 171 5.64 10.92 -26.56
C GLY A 171 6.27 9.56 -26.23
N GLN A 172 6.86 9.42 -25.03
CA GLN A 172 7.56 8.22 -24.57
C GLN A 172 6.60 7.25 -23.89
N VAL A 173 5.45 6.98 -24.51
CA VAL A 173 4.36 6.20 -23.91
C VAL A 173 4.81 4.78 -23.53
N GLN A 174 5.69 4.16 -24.34
CA GLN A 174 6.25 2.84 -24.00
C GLN A 174 7.15 2.88 -22.75
N ALA A 175 7.82 4.00 -22.48
CA ALA A 175 8.60 4.16 -21.25
C ALA A 175 7.69 4.31 -20.03
N ALA A 176 6.51 4.93 -20.19
CA ALA A 176 5.48 4.99 -19.14
C ALA A 176 4.98 3.60 -18.78
N VAL A 177 4.67 2.76 -19.78
CA VAL A 177 4.29 1.37 -19.54
C VAL A 177 5.40 0.63 -18.79
N ALA A 178 6.64 0.71 -19.27
CA ALA A 178 7.79 0.05 -18.62
C ALA A 178 8.05 0.54 -17.18
N THR A 179 7.62 1.76 -16.84
CA THR A 179 7.74 2.31 -15.49
C THR A 179 6.66 1.76 -14.56
N VAL A 180 5.41 1.68 -15.01
CA VAL A 180 4.26 1.34 -14.16
C VAL A 180 4.01 -0.18 -14.09
N GLU A 181 4.20 -0.90 -15.20
CA GLU A 181 3.96 -2.35 -15.29
C GLU A 181 4.61 -3.17 -14.16
N PRO A 182 5.92 -3.03 -13.85
CA PRO A 182 6.52 -3.80 -12.76
C PRO A 182 5.96 -3.42 -11.38
N LEU A 183 5.55 -2.16 -11.19
CA LEU A 183 4.96 -1.70 -9.93
C LEU A 183 3.55 -2.29 -9.77
N ALA A 184 2.72 -2.21 -10.81
CA ALA A 184 1.38 -2.78 -10.81
C ALA A 184 1.42 -4.31 -10.62
N ASN A 185 2.31 -5.01 -11.32
CA ASN A 185 2.45 -6.45 -11.19
C ASN A 185 2.94 -6.90 -9.81
N ARG A 186 3.81 -6.11 -9.18
CA ARG A 186 4.29 -6.40 -7.81
C ARG A 186 3.24 -6.07 -6.76
N TYR A 187 2.49 -4.99 -6.95
CA TYR A 187 1.53 -4.45 -6.00
C TYR A 187 0.09 -4.60 -6.52
N ARG A 188 -0.31 -5.83 -6.88
CA ARG A 188 -1.64 -6.12 -7.43
C ARG A 188 -2.81 -5.72 -6.55
N SER A 189 -2.62 -5.71 -5.23
CA SER A 189 -3.65 -5.28 -4.28
C SER A 189 -3.82 -3.76 -4.21
N ASN A 190 -2.93 -2.98 -4.82
CA ASN A 190 -3.05 -1.53 -4.86
C ASN A 190 -3.89 -1.12 -6.07
N LEU A 191 -5.19 -0.88 -5.84
CA LEU A 191 -6.14 -0.51 -6.89
C LEU A 191 -5.76 0.79 -7.60
N GLU A 192 -5.20 1.77 -6.88
CA GLU A 192 -4.73 3.02 -7.49
C GLU A 192 -3.61 2.75 -8.52
N MET A 193 -2.68 1.86 -8.16
CA MET A 193 -1.60 1.48 -9.07
C MET A 193 -2.12 0.68 -10.29
N GLN A 194 -3.15 -0.16 -10.11
CA GLN A 194 -3.80 -0.85 -11.24
C GLN A 194 -4.53 0.14 -12.15
N ALA A 195 -5.25 1.10 -11.58
CA ALA A 195 -5.95 2.15 -12.33
C ALA A 195 -4.96 2.97 -13.16
N LEU A 196 -3.83 3.38 -12.57
CA LEU A 196 -2.76 4.05 -13.30
C LEU A 196 -2.19 3.18 -14.43
N TYR A 197 -2.02 1.88 -14.19
CA TYR A 197 -1.51 0.96 -15.22
C TYR A 197 -2.48 0.85 -16.40
N ALA A 198 -3.78 0.67 -16.13
CA ALA A 198 -4.81 0.64 -17.16
C ALA A 198 -4.86 1.96 -17.95
N GLU A 199 -4.78 3.12 -17.28
CA GLU A 199 -4.72 4.44 -17.92
C GLU A 199 -3.52 4.55 -18.88
N VAL A 200 -2.32 4.15 -18.42
CA VAL A 200 -1.11 4.17 -19.24
C VAL A 200 -1.20 3.20 -20.43
N LEU A 201 -1.85 2.04 -20.27
CA LEU A 201 -2.07 1.09 -21.37
C LEU A 201 -3.06 1.63 -22.42
N VAL A 202 -4.09 2.36 -21.99
CA VAL A 202 -5.02 3.06 -22.89
C VAL A 202 -4.27 4.09 -23.72
N GLU A 203 -3.40 4.89 -23.10
CA GLU A 203 -2.55 5.85 -23.80
C GLU A 203 -1.58 5.14 -24.77
N ALA A 204 -1.09 3.95 -24.40
CA ALA A 204 -0.26 3.11 -25.26
C ALA A 204 -1.03 2.42 -26.40
N ARG A 205 -2.36 2.56 -26.46
CA ARG A 205 -3.28 1.84 -27.35
C ARG A 205 -3.20 0.31 -27.22
N ARG A 206 -2.85 -0.17 -26.02
CA ARG A 206 -2.80 -1.59 -25.65
C ARG A 206 -4.11 -1.98 -24.95
N TYR A 207 -5.23 -1.84 -25.67
CA TYR A 207 -6.57 -1.98 -25.08
C TYR A 207 -6.87 -3.38 -24.55
N ASP A 208 -6.36 -4.42 -25.20
CA ASP A 208 -6.54 -5.82 -24.76
C ASP A 208 -5.95 -6.04 -23.38
N GLU A 209 -4.77 -5.47 -23.12
CA GLU A 209 -4.10 -5.56 -21.83
C GLU A 209 -4.72 -4.63 -20.78
N ALA A 210 -5.22 -3.46 -21.21
CA ALA A 210 -5.93 -2.54 -20.33
C ALA A 210 -7.20 -3.17 -19.76
N TRP A 211 -7.96 -3.91 -20.59
CA TRP A 211 -9.14 -4.65 -20.16
C TRP A 211 -8.81 -5.74 -19.12
N MET A 212 -7.66 -6.40 -19.25
CA MET A 212 -7.23 -7.45 -18.32
C MET A 212 -6.67 -6.90 -17.00
N ALA A 213 -6.28 -5.62 -16.97
CA ALA A 213 -5.71 -4.94 -15.82
C ALA A 213 -6.75 -4.20 -14.96
N ALA A 214 -7.94 -3.92 -15.49
CA ALA A 214 -9.06 -3.26 -14.83
C ALA A 214 -9.98 -4.25 -14.09
#